data_AF-A0A350LNH2-F1
#
_entry.id   AF-A0A350LNH2-F1
#
_cell.length_a   1.000
_cell.length_b   1.000
_cell.length_c   1.000
_cell.angle_alpha   90.00
_cell.angle_beta   90.00
_cell.angle_gamma   90.00
#
_symmetry.space_group_name_H-M   'P 1'
#
loop_
_entity.id
_entity.type
_entity.pdbx_description
1 polymer ?
#
loop_
_entity_poly.entity_id
_entity_poly.type
_entity_poly.pdbx_seq_one_letter_code
_entity_poly.pdbx_strand_id
1 'polypeptide(L)' 'WGYARACSAMGMDIIQKCEVTGIRRDGDKVTGVTTNRGDIDCDKLGIVVAGHSGHLADMAGFRLPIESVAL' A
#
# COMPACT_ATOMS: atom_id res chain seq x y z
N TRP A 1 -0.46 -12.41 14.31
CA TRP A 1 -1.57 -13.13 13.65
C TRP A 1 -2.93 -13.00 14.33
N GLY A 2 -3.05 -12.80 15.65
CA GLY A 2 -4.37 -12.67 16.31
C GLY A 2 -5.27 -11.60 15.68
N TYR A 3 -4.73 -10.39 15.45
CA TYR A 3 -5.45 -9.30 14.78
C TYR A 3 -5.89 -9.66 13.35
N ALA A 4 -4.95 -10.17 12.53
CA ALA A 4 -5.22 -10.62 11.16
C ALA A 4 -6.33 -11.68 11.08
N ARG A 5 -6.42 -12.60 12.05
CA ARG A 5 -7.50 -13.61 12.10
C ARG A 5 -8.87 -12.95 12.29
N ALA A 6 -8.98 -12.00 13.21
CA ALA A 6 -10.23 -11.26 13.42
C ALA A 6 -10.62 -10.43 12.18
N CYS A 7 -9.65 -9.76 11.54
CA CYS A 7 -9.87 -9.03 10.28
C CYS A 7 -10.41 -9.93 9.17
N SER A 8 -9.78 -11.09 8.97
CA SER A 8 -10.24 -12.05 7.96
C SER A 8 -11.64 -12.58 8.28
N ALA A 9 -11.96 -12.84 9.56
CA ALA A 9 -13.31 -13.21 9.98
C ALA A 9 -14.36 -12.11 9.74
N MET A 10 -13.96 -10.84 9.68
CA MET A 10 -14.83 -9.72 9.30
C MET A 10 -14.95 -9.54 7.77
N GLY A 11 -14.29 -10.38 6.96
CA GLY A 11 -14.37 -10.36 5.50
C GLY A 11 -13.26 -9.60 4.79
N MET A 12 -12.18 -9.22 5.48
CA MET A 12 -11.03 -8.57 4.84
C MET A 12 -10.10 -9.58 4.16
N ASP A 13 -9.62 -9.24 2.96
CA ASP A 13 -8.58 -9.99 2.27
C ASP A 13 -7.19 -9.62 2.79
N ILE A 14 -6.39 -10.64 3.13
CA ILE A 14 -5.00 -10.48 3.60
C ILE A 14 -4.08 -11.16 2.59
N ILE A 15 -3.55 -10.37 1.66
CA ILE A 15 -2.74 -10.87 0.55
C ILE A 15 -1.26 -10.69 0.84
N GLN A 16 -0.58 -11.77 1.17
CA GLN A 16 0.89 -11.76 1.39
C GLN A 16 1.65 -11.98 0.08
N LYS A 17 2.96 -11.67 0.12
CA LYS A 17 3.87 -11.76 -1.05
C LYS A 17 3.33 -11.00 -2.26
N CYS A 18 2.57 -9.93 -2.00
CA CYS A 18 1.91 -9.06 -2.94
C CYS A 18 2.55 -7.68 -2.81
N GLU A 19 3.70 -7.52 -3.42
CA GLU A 19 4.43 -6.25 -3.38
C GLU A 19 3.73 -5.26 -4.29
N VAL A 20 3.43 -4.07 -3.76
CA VAL A 20 3.01 -2.93 -4.56
C VAL A 20 4.23 -2.37 -5.27
N THR A 21 4.22 -2.39 -6.59
CA THR A 21 5.31 -1.90 -7.46
C THR A 21 4.96 -0.57 -8.15
N GLY A 22 3.72 -0.11 -8.02
CA GLY A 22 3.29 1.20 -8.52
C GLY A 22 1.93 1.63 -7.95
N ILE A 23 1.70 2.95 -7.93
CA ILE A 23 0.40 3.54 -7.56
C ILE A 23 -0.20 4.15 -8.82
N ARG A 24 -1.41 3.70 -9.19
CA ARG A 24 -2.14 4.18 -10.37
C ARG A 24 -3.06 5.33 -9.96
N ARG A 25 -3.06 6.39 -10.76
CA ARG A 25 -3.82 7.63 -10.50
C ARG A 25 -4.44 8.16 -11.79
N ASP A 26 -5.55 8.88 -11.64
CA ASP A 26 -6.14 9.75 -12.66
C ASP A 26 -6.18 11.17 -12.09
N GLY A 27 -5.31 12.04 -12.62
CA GLY A 27 -4.98 13.32 -11.99
C GLY A 27 -4.55 13.12 -10.53
N ASP A 28 -5.20 13.83 -9.60
CA ASP A 28 -4.92 13.74 -8.17
C ASP A 28 -5.60 12.56 -7.46
N LYS A 29 -6.49 11.82 -8.13
CA LYS A 29 -7.26 10.72 -7.55
C LYS A 29 -6.55 9.38 -7.74
N VAL A 30 -6.45 8.58 -6.68
CA VAL A 30 -6.00 7.18 -6.79
C VAL A 30 -7.07 6.33 -7.49
N THR A 31 -6.63 5.41 -8.33
CA THR A 31 -7.51 4.43 -9.00
C THR A 31 -7.14 2.98 -8.68
N GLY A 32 -5.94 2.75 -8.15
CA GLY A 32 -5.51 1.43 -7.71
C GLY A 32 -4.00 1.33 -7.49
N VAL A 33 -3.54 0.09 -7.34
CA VAL A 33 -2.13 -0.25 -7.26
C VAL A 33 -1.78 -1.29 -8.32
N THR A 34 -0.55 -1.25 -8.78
CA THR A 34 0.07 -2.33 -9.54
C THR A 34 0.90 -3.17 -8.58
N THR A 35 0.75 -4.48 -8.65
CA THR A 35 1.47 -5.42 -7.79
C THR A 35 2.18 -6.49 -8.60
N ASN A 36 3.11 -7.19 -7.97
CA ASN A 36 3.73 -8.39 -8.57
C ASN A 36 2.77 -9.58 -8.75
N ARG A 37 1.50 -9.46 -8.31
CA ARG A 37 0.45 -10.46 -8.46
C ARG A 37 -0.74 -9.98 -9.30
N GLY A 38 -0.57 -8.86 -10.02
CA GLY A 38 -1.60 -8.23 -10.84
C GLY A 38 -2.06 -6.88 -10.28
N ASP A 39 -2.91 -6.20 -11.02
CA ASP A 39 -3.47 -4.92 -10.59
C ASP A 39 -4.62 -5.12 -9.61
N ILE A 40 -4.72 -4.20 -8.63
CA ILE A 40 -5.83 -4.14 -7.69
C ILE A 40 -6.41 -2.73 -7.77
N ASP A 41 -7.67 -2.61 -8.17
CA ASP A 41 -8.38 -1.33 -8.21
C ASP A 41 -8.83 -0.90 -6.82
N CYS A 42 -8.78 0.41 -6.54
CA CYS A 42 -9.32 0.97 -5.31
C CYS A 42 -9.68 2.45 -5.46
N ASP A 43 -10.75 2.87 -4.77
CA ASP A 43 -11.12 4.29 -4.69
C ASP A 43 -10.33 5.07 -3.63
N LYS A 44 -9.78 4.36 -2.65
CA LYS A 44 -9.02 4.90 -1.53
C LYS A 44 -7.86 3.98 -1.19
N LEU A 45 -6.70 4.59 -0.91
CA LEU A 45 -5.47 3.88 -0.58
C LEU A 45 -4.94 4.35 0.77
N GLY A 46 -4.70 3.40 1.69
CA GLY A 46 -4.01 3.63 2.96
C GLY A 46 -2.60 3.03 2.92
N ILE A 47 -1.58 3.80 3.32
CA ILE A 47 -0.18 3.38 3.35
C ILE A 47 0.26 3.17 4.81
N VAL A 48 0.57 1.92 5.17
CA VAL A 48 0.97 1.52 6.54
C VAL A 48 2.17 0.55 6.48
N VAL A 49 3.24 0.97 5.80
CA VAL A 49 4.40 0.11 5.47
C VAL A 49 5.70 0.51 6.19
N ALA A 50 5.58 1.27 7.28
CA ALA A 50 6.70 1.71 8.12
C ALA A 50 7.84 2.33 7.28
N GLY A 51 9.04 1.75 7.31
CA GLY A 51 10.23 2.30 6.64
C GLY A 51 10.14 2.39 5.10
N HIS A 52 9.19 1.70 4.46
CA HIS A 52 8.97 1.82 3.01
C HIS A 52 7.96 2.90 2.63
N SER A 53 7.46 3.68 3.61
CA SER A 53 6.37 4.63 3.34
C SER A 53 6.81 5.76 2.41
N GLY A 54 8.05 6.26 2.55
CA GLY A 54 8.62 7.24 1.63
C GLY A 54 8.67 6.71 0.19
N HIS A 55 9.13 5.46 0.01
CA HIS A 55 9.21 4.83 -1.31
C HIS A 55 7.84 4.70 -1.99
N LEU A 56 6.79 4.30 -1.26
CA LEU A 56 5.44 4.27 -1.83
C LEU A 56 4.88 5.68 -2.09
N ALA A 57 5.18 6.66 -1.24
CA ALA A 57 4.75 8.05 -1.48
C ALA A 57 5.37 8.62 -2.77
N ASP A 58 6.64 8.30 -3.05
CA ASP A 58 7.30 8.67 -4.30
C ASP A 58 6.61 8.04 -5.52
N MET A 59 6.13 6.79 -5.42
CA MET A 59 5.30 6.17 -6.47
C MET A 59 3.97 6.89 -6.67
N ALA A 60 3.40 7.45 -5.60
CA ALA A 60 2.23 8.31 -5.70
C ALA A 60 2.59 9.73 -6.20
N GLY A 61 3.87 10.09 -6.36
CA GLY A 61 4.28 11.40 -6.85
C GLY A 61 4.31 12.50 -5.80
N PHE A 62 4.47 12.16 -4.51
CA PHE A 62 4.67 13.14 -3.45
C PHE A 62 5.70 12.69 -2.43
N ARG A 63 6.41 13.65 -1.83
CA ARG A 63 7.40 13.38 -0.78
C ARG A 63 6.73 13.27 0.58
N LEU A 64 7.05 12.22 1.35
CA LEU A 64 6.81 12.18 2.79
C LEU A 64 8.02 12.75 3.57
N PRO A 65 7.81 13.62 4.56
CA PRO A 65 8.88 14.23 5.35
C PRO A 65 9.34 13.31 6.48
N ILE A 66 9.76 12.09 6.13
CA ILE A 66 10.26 11.08 7.08
C ILE A 66 11.56 10.47 6.54
N GLU A 67 12.37 9.93 7.44
CA GLU A 67 13.60 9.21 7.12
C GLU A 67 13.59 7.85 7.80
N SER A 68 13.98 6.81 7.06
CA SER A 68 14.11 5.46 7.58
C SER A 68 15.53 5.25 8.08
N VAL A 69 15.67 4.96 9.38
CA VAL A 69 16.96 4.73 10.03
C VAL A 69 17.12 3.27 10.42
N ALA A 70 18.36 2.76 10.38
CA ALA A 70 18.67 1.43 10.90
C ALA A 70 18.58 1.42 12.45
N LEU A 71 18.20 0.26 13.01
CA LEU A 71 18.18 -0.01 14.45
C LEU A 71 19.49 -0.65 14.91
#